data_AF-A0A1G5LT95-F1
#
_entry.id   AF-A0A1G5LT95-F1
#
_cell.length_a   1.000
_cell.length_b   1.000
_cell.length_c   1.000
_cell.angle_alpha   90.00
_cell.angle_beta   90.00
_cell.angle_gamma   90.00
#
_symmetry.space_group_name_H-M   'P 1'
#
loop_
_entity.id
_entity.type
_entity.pdbx_description
1 polymer ?
#
loop_
_entity_poly.entity_id
_entity_poly.type
_entity_poly.pdbx_seq_one_letter_code
_entity_poly.pdbx_strand_id
1 'polypeptide(L)'
;MWAEGGRDGSWGEWWAEERQPSATREARIGFLVDPAKFDFYAMDGYRLLGEDRFAENLADEVIRAGTDFDGSERLPMRMTEARITLGVVAAGQGDLDQAVNYGEWALKGDRQSLPSLLTVRAIRTSPAYKKSSSEY
;
A
#
# COMPACT_ATOMS: atom_id res chain seq x y z
N MET A 1 40.85 32.95 13.08
CA MET A 1 40.69 34.34 13.56
C MET A 1 40.87 35.24 12.33
N TRP A 2 39.78 35.89 11.89
CA TRP A 2 39.65 36.94 10.83
C TRP A 2 39.98 36.58 9.36
N ALA A 3 39.40 37.15 8.30
CA ALA A 3 38.14 37.89 8.06
C ALA A 3 37.92 38.12 6.55
N GLU A 4 36.65 38.17 6.14
CA GLU A 4 36.00 38.91 5.03
C GLU A 4 36.62 38.97 3.62
N GLY A 5 35.95 38.29 2.67
CA GLY A 5 36.17 38.39 1.23
C GLY A 5 35.19 39.38 0.57
N GLY A 6 35.76 40.30 -0.21
CA GLY A 6 35.06 41.37 -0.93
C GLY A 6 34.25 40.90 -2.14
N ARG A 7 33.25 41.73 -2.46
CA ARG A 7 32.39 41.66 -3.64
C ARG A 7 33.12 42.23 -4.85
N ASP A 8 33.27 41.45 -5.91
CA ASP A 8 33.27 41.93 -7.29
C ASP A 8 32.57 40.93 -8.22
N GLY A 9 31.86 41.48 -9.19
CA GLY A 9 30.77 40.82 -9.90
C GLY A 9 31.22 40.03 -11.11
N SER A 10 30.58 38.88 -11.29
CA SER A 10 30.39 38.18 -12.58
C SER A 10 29.58 36.89 -12.34
N TRP A 11 28.29 37.00 -12.00
CA TRP A 11 27.39 35.83 -11.85
C TRP A 11 26.14 35.90 -12.75
N GLY A 12 26.15 36.80 -13.74
CA GLY A 12 24.94 37.22 -14.46
C GLY A 12 24.48 36.39 -15.66
N GLU A 13 25.25 35.44 -16.20
CA GLU A 13 24.97 34.94 -17.57
C GLU A 13 25.00 33.41 -17.74
N TRP A 14 24.60 32.63 -16.74
CA TRP A 14 24.52 31.15 -16.84
C TRP A 14 23.12 30.56 -16.71
N TRP A 15 22.06 31.38 -16.64
CA TRP A 15 20.68 30.91 -16.40
C TRP A 15 19.66 31.33 -17.47
N ALA A 16 20.11 31.81 -18.63
CA ALA A 16 19.22 32.44 -19.61
C ALA A 16 18.69 31.53 -20.74
N GLU A 17 19.01 30.23 -20.80
CA GLU A 17 18.50 29.38 -21.89
C GLU A 17 17.84 28.10 -21.34
N GLU A 18 16.58 27.92 -21.73
CA GLU A 18 15.77 26.69 -21.68
C GLU A 18 15.37 26.08 -20.33
N ARG A 19 14.29 26.63 -19.78
CA ARG A 19 13.26 25.77 -19.18
C ARG A 19 11.86 26.31 -19.46
N GLN A 20 11.20 25.75 -20.48
CA GLN A 20 9.76 25.89 -20.64
C GLN A 20 9.03 25.31 -19.40
N PRO A 21 7.89 25.90 -19.00
CA PRO A 21 7.28 25.65 -17.70
C PRO A 21 6.47 24.35 -17.72
N SER A 22 7.00 23.27 -17.14
CA SER A 22 6.13 22.15 -16.74
C SER A 22 5.45 22.55 -15.44
N ALA A 23 4.17 22.93 -15.53
CA ALA A 23 3.32 23.29 -14.40
C ALA A 23 3.52 22.33 -13.22
N THR A 24 4.28 22.78 -12.22
CA THR A 24 4.43 22.09 -10.95
C THR A 24 3.08 22.21 -10.26
N ARG A 25 2.28 21.14 -10.27
CA ARG A 25 1.27 20.97 -9.22
C ARG A 25 2.05 21.10 -7.92
N GLU A 26 1.84 22.20 -7.20
CA GLU A 26 2.30 22.34 -5.83
C GLU A 26 1.73 21.17 -5.05
N ALA A 27 2.53 20.11 -4.89
CA ALA A 27 2.25 19.03 -3.98
C ALA A 27 2.42 19.61 -2.58
N ARG A 28 1.40 20.35 -2.14
CA ARG A 28 1.24 20.76 -0.77
C ARG A 28 1.20 19.45 0.03
N ILE A 29 2.24 19.16 0.79
CA ILE A 29 2.25 18.03 1.73
C ILE A 29 1.28 18.42 2.86
N GLY A 30 -0.02 18.31 2.59
CA GLY A 30 -1.03 18.41 3.62
C GLY A 30 -0.94 17.16 4.47
N PHE A 31 -0.88 17.33 5.79
CA PHE A 31 -1.10 16.25 6.76
C PHE A 31 -2.57 15.83 6.70
N LEU A 32 -2.97 15.20 5.59
CA LEU A 32 -4.29 14.61 5.47
C LEU A 32 -4.27 13.32 6.27
N VAL A 33 -4.97 13.31 7.39
CA VAL A 33 -5.22 12.09 8.14
C VAL A 33 -6.13 11.22 7.29
N ASP A 34 -5.57 10.11 6.83
CA ASP A 34 -6.28 9.08 6.08
C ASP A 34 -6.76 8.02 7.08
N PRO A 35 -8.08 7.97 7.41
CA PRO A 35 -8.60 7.03 8.39
C PRO A 35 -8.35 5.58 7.98
N ALA A 36 -8.44 5.28 6.68
CA ALA A 36 -8.24 3.94 6.13
C ALA A 36 -6.77 3.49 6.19
N LYS A 37 -5.84 4.38 6.53
CA LYS A 37 -4.44 4.01 6.75
C LYS A 37 -4.29 3.17 8.01
N PHE A 38 -5.07 3.45 9.07
CA PHE A 38 -5.03 2.65 10.28
C PHE A 38 -5.54 1.24 10.00
N ASP A 39 -6.72 1.12 9.39
CA ASP A 39 -7.35 -0.16 9.09
C ASP A 39 -6.46 -1.03 8.20
N PHE A 40 -5.78 -0.43 7.21
CA PHE A 40 -4.83 -1.11 6.35
C PHE A 40 -3.66 -1.76 7.12
N TYR A 41 -3.03 -1.04 8.07
CA TYR A 41 -1.93 -1.62 8.84
C TYR A 41 -2.42 -2.61 9.91
N ALA A 42 -3.58 -2.35 10.51
CA ALA A 42 -4.19 -3.26 11.47
C ALA A 42 -4.57 -4.59 10.82
N MET A 43 -5.15 -4.55 9.61
CA MET A 43 -5.45 -5.71 8.78
C MET A 43 -4.22 -6.60 8.61
N ASP A 44 -3.11 -6.01 8.18
CA ASP A 44 -1.84 -6.73 7.98
C ASP A 44 -1.29 -7.33 9.27
N GLY A 45 -1.41 -6.61 10.38
CA GLY A 45 -1.06 -7.11 11.70
C GLY A 45 -1.87 -8.36 12.09
N TYR A 46 -3.20 -8.32 11.94
CA TYR A 46 -4.07 -9.46 12.27
C TYR A 46 -3.86 -10.64 11.33
N ARG A 47 -3.62 -10.40 10.04
CA ARG A 47 -3.25 -11.45 9.08
C ARG A 47 -1.96 -12.16 9.48
N LEU A 48 -0.96 -11.44 9.97
CA LEU A 48 0.29 -12.02 10.46
C LEU A 48 0.10 -12.86 11.74
N LEU A 49 -0.87 -12.49 12.58
CA LEU A 49 -1.20 -13.22 13.81
C LEU A 49 -2.12 -14.43 13.56
N GLY A 50 -2.68 -14.58 12.35
CA GLY A 50 -3.66 -15.62 12.03
C GLY A 50 -5.06 -15.34 12.58
N GLU A 51 -5.34 -14.09 12.93
CA GLU A 51 -6.64 -13.63 13.42
C GLU A 51 -7.56 -13.30 12.24
N ASP A 52 -7.91 -14.35 11.48
CA ASP A 52 -8.52 -14.25 10.15
C ASP A 52 -9.80 -13.41 10.13
N ARG A 53 -10.66 -13.51 11.15
CA ARG A 53 -11.91 -12.73 11.24
C ARG A 53 -11.67 -11.23 11.34
N PHE A 54 -10.63 -10.80 12.06
CA PHE A 54 -10.31 -9.38 12.19
C PHE A 54 -9.64 -8.87 10.91
N ALA A 55 -8.77 -9.68 10.32
CA ALA A 55 -8.13 -9.36 9.05
C ALA A 55 -9.16 -9.21 7.92
N GLU A 56 -10.15 -10.10 7.84
CA GLU A 56 -11.24 -10.07 6.86
C GLU A 56 -12.08 -8.79 6.97
N ASN A 57 -12.60 -8.49 8.17
CA ASN A 57 -13.42 -7.29 8.39
C ASN A 57 -12.69 -5.99 8.03
N LEU A 58 -11.40 -5.91 8.37
CA LEU A 58 -10.60 -4.72 8.05
C LEU A 58 -10.25 -4.65 6.55
N ALA A 59 -10.07 -5.80 5.89
CA ALA A 59 -9.87 -5.83 4.44
C ALA A 59 -11.11 -5.29 3.69
N ASP A 60 -12.31 -5.67 4.12
CA ASP A 60 -13.56 -5.12 3.57
C ASP A 60 -13.66 -3.61 3.79
N GLU A 61 -13.28 -3.12 4.97
CA GLU A 61 -13.26 -1.68 5.26
C GLU A 61 -12.25 -0.93 4.39
N VAL A 62 -11.05 -1.49 4.16
CA VAL A 62 -10.04 -0.90 3.28
C VAL A 62 -10.56 -0.81 1.84
N ILE A 63 -11.23 -1.86 1.34
CA ILE A 63 -11.83 -1.85 0.00
C ILE A 63 -12.95 -0.81 -0.06
N ARG A 64 -13.84 -0.78 0.94
CA ARG A 64 -14.96 0.17 1.01
C ARG A 64 -14.48 1.62 1.04
N ALA A 65 -13.50 1.93 1.89
CA ALA A 65 -12.94 3.27 2.02
C ALA A 65 -12.12 3.70 0.80
N GLY A 66 -11.48 2.74 0.13
CA GLY A 66 -10.69 2.93 -1.09
C GLY A 66 -11.51 3.06 -2.37
N THR A 67 -12.79 2.68 -2.35
CA THR A 67 -13.71 2.77 -3.50
C THR A 67 -14.45 4.10 -3.45
N ASP A 68 -14.48 4.84 -4.57
CA ASP A 68 -15.29 6.07 -4.70
C ASP A 68 -16.75 5.73 -5.06
N PHE A 69 -17.64 6.73 -5.00
CA PHE A 69 -19.07 6.55 -5.30
C PHE A 69 -19.31 6.04 -6.73
N ASP A 70 -18.44 6.38 -7.68
CA ASP A 70 -18.49 5.90 -9.07
C ASP A 70 -17.88 4.51 -9.27
N GLY A 71 -17.40 3.88 -8.19
CA GLY A 71 -16.74 2.58 -8.21
C GLY A 71 -15.24 2.63 -8.53
N SER A 72 -14.66 3.82 -8.73
CA SER A 72 -13.23 3.95 -9.01
C SER A 72 -12.37 3.69 -7.77
N GLU A 73 -11.21 3.07 -7.98
CA GLU A 73 -10.26 2.76 -6.92
C GLU A 73 -9.30 3.94 -6.66
N ARG A 74 -9.37 4.53 -5.47
CA ARG A 74 -8.53 5.68 -5.07
C ARG A 74 -7.19 5.24 -4.48
N LEU A 75 -7.12 4.03 -3.93
CA LEU A 75 -5.96 3.51 -3.18
C LEU A 75 -5.52 2.13 -3.71
N PRO A 76 -5.16 2.01 -5.01
CA PRO A 76 -5.06 0.73 -5.71
C PRO A 76 -4.12 -0.27 -5.02
N MET A 77 -2.97 0.17 -4.51
CA MET A 77 -2.05 -0.75 -3.82
C MET A 77 -2.62 -1.31 -2.51
N ARG A 78 -3.35 -0.49 -1.74
CA ARG A 78 -3.97 -0.96 -0.49
C ARG A 78 -5.14 -1.90 -0.78
N MET A 79 -5.88 -1.63 -1.84
CA MET A 79 -6.99 -2.48 -2.27
C MET A 79 -6.50 -3.83 -2.80
N THR A 80 -5.39 -3.85 -3.55
CA THR A 80 -4.70 -5.09 -3.94
C THR A 80 -4.31 -5.92 -2.71
N GLU A 81 -3.73 -5.30 -1.69
CA GLU A 81 -3.29 -6.00 -0.47
C GLU A 81 -4.45 -6.44 0.44
N ALA A 82 -5.55 -5.69 0.45
CA ALA A 82 -6.80 -6.13 1.09
C ALA A 82 -7.41 -7.36 0.38
N ARG A 83 -7.46 -7.37 -0.95
CA ARG A 83 -7.93 -8.54 -1.73
C ARG A 83 -7.05 -9.75 -1.50
N ILE A 84 -5.74 -9.56 -1.46
CA ILE A 84 -4.78 -10.59 -1.09
C ILE A 84 -5.10 -11.18 0.29
N THR A 85 -5.41 -10.33 1.27
CA THR A 85 -5.80 -10.76 2.62
C THR A 85 -7.05 -11.64 2.58
N LEU A 86 -8.10 -11.21 1.87
CA LEU A 86 -9.32 -12.00 1.67
C LEU A 86 -9.03 -13.35 0.99
N GLY A 87 -8.14 -13.36 -0.02
CA GLY A 87 -7.73 -14.60 -0.68
C GLY A 87 -7.00 -15.57 0.25
N VAL A 88 -6.17 -15.06 1.17
CA VAL A 88 -5.50 -15.89 2.20
C VAL A 88 -6.51 -16.47 3.18
N VAL A 89 -7.46 -15.66 3.67
CA VAL A 89 -8.52 -16.09 4.58
C VAL A 89 -9.38 -17.17 3.94
N ALA A 90 -9.85 -16.94 2.71
CA ALA A 90 -10.64 -17.92 1.94
C ALA A 90 -9.89 -19.25 1.75
N ALA A 91 -8.60 -19.18 1.39
CA ALA A 91 -7.75 -20.37 1.29
C ALA A 91 -7.48 -21.06 2.63
N GLY A 92 -7.59 -20.36 3.75
CA GLY A 92 -7.53 -20.94 5.11
C GLY A 92 -8.81 -21.68 5.47
N GLN A 93 -9.96 -21.16 5.04
CA GLN A 93 -11.28 -21.75 5.23
C GLN A 93 -11.59 -22.91 4.26
N GLY A 94 -10.74 -23.12 3.25
CA GLY A 94 -10.90 -24.18 2.24
C GLY A 94 -11.69 -23.75 1.01
N ASP A 95 -12.10 -22.49 0.91
CA ASP A 95 -12.76 -21.90 -0.27
C ASP A 95 -11.70 -21.48 -1.29
N LEU A 96 -11.22 -22.45 -2.06
CA LEU A 96 -10.18 -22.24 -3.07
C LEU A 96 -10.67 -21.38 -4.25
N ASP A 97 -11.96 -21.47 -4.59
CA ASP A 97 -12.53 -20.70 -5.69
C ASP A 97 -12.52 -19.20 -5.37
N GLN A 98 -12.97 -18.83 -4.16
CA GLN A 98 -12.87 -17.44 -3.71
C GLN A 98 -11.43 -16.98 -3.57
N ALA A 99 -10.54 -17.85 -3.07
CA ALA A 99 -9.12 -17.51 -2.95
C ALA A 99 -8.49 -17.14 -4.31
N VAL A 100 -8.79 -17.92 -5.35
CA VAL A 100 -8.33 -17.64 -6.72
C VAL A 100 -8.95 -16.36 -7.25
N ASN A 101 -10.26 -16.17 -7.09
CA ASN A 101 -10.95 -14.96 -7.54
C ASN A 101 -10.32 -13.69 -6.95
N TYR A 102 -10.06 -13.68 -5.63
CA TYR A 102 -9.41 -12.55 -4.98
C TYR A 102 -7.97 -12.35 -5.46
N GLY A 103 -7.21 -13.43 -5.68
CA GLY A 103 -5.86 -13.38 -6.23
C GLY A 103 -5.82 -12.77 -7.63
N GLU A 104 -6.73 -13.18 -8.52
CA GLU A 104 -6.83 -12.61 -9.86
C GLU A 104 -7.19 -11.13 -9.82
N TRP A 105 -8.17 -10.75 -9.01
CA TRP A 105 -8.56 -9.35 -8.83
C TRP A 105 -7.41 -8.50 -8.30
N ALA A 106 -6.63 -9.01 -7.34
CA ALA A 106 -5.47 -8.31 -6.80
C ALA A 106 -4.39 -8.03 -7.87
N LEU A 107 -4.25 -8.92 -8.85
CA LEU A 107 -3.24 -8.84 -9.91
C LEU A 107 -3.67 -8.01 -11.13
N LYS A 108 -4.95 -7.65 -11.26
CA LYS A 108 -5.47 -6.85 -12.38
C LYS A 108 -5.01 -5.39 -12.39
N GLY A 109 -4.53 -4.85 -11.27
CA GLY A 109 -4.15 -3.44 -11.18
C GLY A 109 -2.87 -3.10 -11.94
N ASP A 110 -2.84 -1.94 -12.61
CA ASP A 110 -1.68 -1.44 -13.37
C ASP A 110 -0.43 -1.23 -12.50
N ARG A 111 -0.62 -0.83 -11.25
CA ARG A 111 0.47 -0.58 -10.29
C ARG A 111 0.62 -1.76 -9.35
N GLN A 112 1.67 -2.56 -9.57
CA GLN A 112 1.97 -3.73 -8.76
C GLN A 112 3.15 -3.50 -7.80
N SER A 113 3.02 -3.98 -6.56
CA SER A 113 4.09 -4.02 -5.56
C SER A 113 4.61 -5.45 -5.43
N LEU A 114 5.77 -5.73 -6.02
CA LEU A 114 6.42 -7.05 -5.92
C LEU A 114 6.66 -7.51 -4.46
N PRO A 115 7.08 -6.64 -3.51
CA PRO A 115 7.23 -7.03 -2.10
C PRO A 115 5.93 -7.51 -1.46
N SER A 116 4.80 -6.83 -1.70
CA SER A 116 3.49 -7.23 -1.14
C SER A 116 3.09 -8.62 -1.63
N LEU A 117 3.36 -8.95 -2.91
CA LEU A 117 3.10 -10.28 -3.48
C LEU A 117 3.98 -11.38 -2.85
N LEU A 118 5.23 -11.09 -2.51
CA LEU A 118 6.16 -12.05 -1.92
C LEU A 118 5.85 -12.34 -0.44
N THR A 119 5.38 -11.34 0.31
CA THR A 119 5.01 -11.47 1.73
C THR A 119 3.90 -12.51 1.94
N VAL A 120 2.95 -12.60 1.00
CA VAL A 120 1.83 -13.56 1.03
C VAL A 120 2.30 -15.00 0.92
N ARG A 121 3.22 -15.27 -0.02
CA ARG A 121 3.81 -16.59 -0.21
C ARG A 121 4.58 -17.04 1.03
N ALA A 122 5.31 -16.11 1.66
CA ALA A 122 6.15 -16.41 2.82
C ALA A 122 5.34 -16.72 4.09
N ILE A 123 4.22 -16.04 4.33
CA ILE A 123 3.41 -16.16 5.56
C ILE A 123 2.90 -17.58 5.81
N ARG A 124 2.33 -18.25 4.80
CA ARG A 124 1.78 -19.62 4.95
C ARG A 124 2.87 -20.69 5.12
N THR A 125 4.10 -20.39 4.74
CA THR A 125 5.25 -21.29 4.94
C THR A 125 5.98 -21.06 6.28
N SER A 126 5.63 -19.99 7.00
CA SER A 126 6.29 -19.65 8.26
C SER A 126 5.87 -20.62 9.40
N PRO A 127 6.80 -20.99 10.30
CA PRO A 127 6.49 -21.86 11.44
C PRO A 127 5.42 -21.29 12.39
N ALA A 128 5.26 -19.96 12.43
CA ALA A 128 4.28 -19.28 13.28
C ALA A 128 2.83 -19.62 12.89
N TYR A 129 2.54 -19.74 11.59
CA TYR A 129 1.21 -20.10 11.10
C TYR A 129 0.83 -21.56 11.43
N LYS A 130 1.80 -22.49 11.40
CA LYS A 130 1.54 -23.90 11.74
C LYS A 130 1.08 -24.13 13.18
N LYS A 131 1.35 -23.18 14.09
CA LYS A 131 1.09 -23.36 15.52
C LYS A 131 -0.37 -23.05 15.90
N SER A 132 -1.03 -22.07 15.27
CA SER A 132 -2.43 -21.74 15.60
C SER A 132 -3.44 -22.73 14.99
N SER A 133 -3.16 -23.29 13.81
CA SER A 133 -4.04 -24.26 13.15
C SER A 133 -4.01 -25.67 13.79
N SER A 134 -3.17 -25.91 14.79
CA SER A 134 -3.00 -27.20 15.46
C SER A 134 -3.75 -27.29 16.81
N GLU A 135 -4.38 -26.21 17.27
CA GLU A 135 -5.06 -26.15 18.57
C GLU A 135 -6.59 -26.19 18.51
N TYR A 136 -7.20 -26.52 17.36
CA TYR A 136 -8.63 -26.81 17.24
C TYR A 136 -8.92 -27.95 16.27
#